data_AF-A0A8T4V0L8-F1
#
_entry.id   AF-A0A8T4V0L8-F1
#
_cell.length_a   1.000
_cell.length_b   1.000
_cell.length_c   1.000
_cell.angle_alpha   90.00
_cell.angle_beta   90.00
_cell.angle_gamma   90.00
#
_symmetry.space_group_name_H-M   'P 1'
#
loop_
_entity.id
_entity.type
_entity.pdbx_description
1 polymer ?
#
loop_
_entity_poly.entity_id
_entity_poly.type
_entity_poly.pdbx_seq_one_letter_code
_entity_poly.pdbx_strand_id
1 'polypeptide(L)'
;MLILHEDLSKEADIVAEALREVYRLDSQIEEIDLTTLFSPVPNLSNGYFDSGGNLYRELKDLEASVLVLTPKDLYMNTGNVFNPEDDWVFGYQLEFFYVVSTARLRDTDSKPSTEVRVSKELYHNRVKTVALHEIGHNVVKAHHLRDAFWVNAQNGRKLNLGAHCTDYSCLMYESVDIIAPDPSLGYLEIGGEKRYDAGLDQLLQRMYPNMLCKPCLKSVDLSEIN
;
A
#
# COMPACT_ATOMS: atom_id res chain seq x y z
N MET A 1 2.35 -3.36 17.60
CA MET A 1 1.76 -3.87 16.34
C MET A 1 2.31 -5.25 16.03
N LEU A 2 1.55 -6.13 15.38
CA LEU A 2 2.03 -7.42 14.88
C LEU A 2 2.27 -7.35 13.37
N ILE A 3 3.44 -7.79 12.90
CA ILE A 3 3.77 -7.94 11.48
C ILE A 3 3.79 -9.44 11.16
N LEU A 4 2.88 -9.88 10.31
CA LEU A 4 2.81 -11.24 9.79
C LEU A 4 3.43 -11.28 8.40
N HIS A 5 4.23 -12.29 8.10
CA HIS A 5 4.83 -12.42 6.77
C HIS A 5 5.01 -13.86 6.29
N GLU A 6 5.07 -14.03 4.97
CA GLU A 6 5.43 -15.28 4.29
C GLU A 6 6.75 -15.06 3.54
N ASP A 7 7.84 -15.72 3.96
CA ASP A 7 9.16 -15.65 3.30
C ASP A 7 9.75 -14.23 3.08
N LEU A 8 9.38 -13.27 3.93
CA LEU A 8 9.75 -11.84 3.81
C LEU A 8 10.39 -11.29 5.10
N SER A 9 11.21 -12.09 5.79
CA SER A 9 11.78 -11.72 7.09
C SER A 9 12.60 -10.41 7.05
N LYS A 10 13.40 -10.21 6.00
CA LYS A 10 14.22 -8.99 5.85
C LYS A 10 13.36 -7.75 5.63
N GLU A 11 12.31 -7.88 4.80
CA GLU A 11 11.34 -6.82 4.55
C GLU A 11 10.57 -6.47 5.82
N ALA A 12 10.17 -7.48 6.61
CA ALA A 12 9.50 -7.28 7.89
C ALA A 12 10.38 -6.52 8.89
N ASP A 13 11.67 -6.87 9.00
CA ASP A 13 12.63 -6.14 9.86
C ASP A 13 12.74 -4.66 9.48
N ILE A 14 12.83 -4.37 8.17
CA ILE A 14 12.96 -3.01 7.65
C ILE A 14 11.69 -2.19 7.91
N VAL A 15 10.52 -2.82 7.73
CA VAL A 15 9.24 -2.18 8.01
C VAL A 15 9.08 -1.91 9.51
N ALA A 16 9.45 -2.86 10.37
CA ALA A 16 9.43 -2.68 11.82
C ALA A 16 10.33 -1.52 12.27
N GLU A 17 11.54 -1.41 11.72
CA GLU A 17 12.44 -0.29 12.00
C GLU A 17 11.83 1.04 11.55
N ALA A 18 11.28 1.10 10.34
CA ALA A 18 10.68 2.31 9.80
C ALA A 18 9.43 2.74 10.59
N LEU A 19 8.61 1.79 11.06
CA LEU A 19 7.45 2.04 11.93
C LEU A 19 7.85 2.69 13.25
N ARG A 20 8.93 2.19 13.86
CA ARG A 20 9.49 2.76 15.08
C ARG A 20 10.04 4.17 14.84
N GLU A 21 10.70 4.42 13.72
CA GLU A 21 11.27 5.74 13.41
C GLU A 21 10.20 6.81 13.12
N VAL A 22 9.20 6.48 12.30
CA VAL A 22 8.20 7.44 11.82
C VAL A 22 7.05 7.60 12.80
N TYR A 23 6.49 6.48 13.28
CA TYR A 23 5.29 6.47 14.12
C TYR A 23 5.56 6.10 15.58
N ARG A 24 6.79 5.73 15.94
CA ARG A 24 7.14 5.23 17.29
C ARG A 24 6.34 3.98 17.69
N LEU A 25 6.04 3.16 16.69
CA LEU A 25 5.35 1.90 16.87
C LEU A 25 6.35 0.76 16.97
N ASP A 26 6.40 0.10 18.13
CA ASP A 26 7.11 -1.15 18.28
C ASP A 26 6.32 -2.29 17.63
N SER A 27 7.05 -3.16 16.93
CA SER A 27 6.48 -4.25 16.15
C SER A 27 7.02 -5.59 16.62
N GLN A 28 6.12 -6.57 16.76
CA GLN A 28 6.46 -7.98 16.84
C GLN A 28 6.39 -8.57 15.43
N ILE A 29 7.31 -9.46 15.08
CA ILE A 29 7.40 -10.06 13.75
C ILE A 29 7.17 -11.56 13.90
N GLU A 30 6.22 -12.10 13.13
CA GLU A 30 5.95 -13.53 13.06
C GLU A 30 5.87 -14.00 11.61
N GLU A 31 6.53 -15.11 11.35
CA GLU A 31 6.44 -15.81 10.07
C GLU A 31 5.25 -16.77 10.11
N ILE A 32 4.38 -16.69 9.10
CA ILE A 32 3.21 -17.55 8.95
C ILE A 32 3.04 -18.02 7.52
N ASP A 33 2.44 -19.20 7.35
CA ASP A 33 2.00 -19.67 6.04
C ASP A 33 0.71 -18.93 5.65
N LEU A 34 0.79 -18.09 4.61
CA LEU A 34 -0.33 -17.32 4.11
C LEU A 34 -1.08 -18.05 2.99
N THR A 35 -0.67 -19.25 2.58
CA THR A 35 -1.20 -19.95 1.39
C THR A 35 -2.72 -20.14 1.45
N THR A 36 -3.28 -20.43 2.62
CA THR A 36 -4.74 -20.64 2.78
C THR A 36 -5.52 -19.33 2.94
N LEU A 37 -4.83 -18.21 3.15
CA LEU A 37 -5.46 -16.92 3.43
C LEU A 37 -5.69 -16.09 2.16
N PHE A 38 -5.01 -16.47 1.07
CA PHE A 38 -5.07 -15.80 -0.22
C PHE A 38 -5.71 -16.72 -1.25
N SER A 39 -6.90 -16.35 -1.73
CA SER A 39 -7.65 -17.09 -2.74
C SER A 39 -7.27 -16.59 -4.13
N PRO A 40 -6.82 -17.47 -5.05
CA PRO A 40 -6.52 -17.04 -6.42
C PRO A 40 -7.78 -16.58 -7.13
N VAL A 41 -7.68 -15.54 -7.96
CA VAL A 41 -8.80 -15.08 -8.80
C VAL A 41 -9.07 -16.12 -9.89
N PRO A 42 -10.29 -16.67 -9.97
CA PRO A 42 -10.63 -17.63 -11.02
C PRO A 42 -10.43 -17.04 -12.43
N ASN A 43 -9.90 -17.86 -13.34
CA ASN A 43 -9.74 -17.54 -14.77
C ASN A 43 -8.65 -16.51 -15.13
N LEU A 44 -7.71 -16.19 -14.24
CA LEU A 44 -6.53 -15.40 -14.57
C LEU A 44 -5.27 -16.25 -14.45
N SER A 45 -4.53 -16.38 -15.55
CA SER A 45 -3.27 -17.13 -15.60
C SER A 45 -2.13 -16.51 -14.80
N ASN A 46 -2.29 -15.28 -14.32
CA ASN A 46 -1.20 -14.42 -13.84
C ASN A 46 -1.09 -14.31 -12.31
N GLY A 47 -1.79 -15.16 -11.53
CA GLY A 47 -1.52 -15.26 -10.08
C GLY A 47 -1.95 -14.04 -9.25
N TYR A 48 -3.15 -13.52 -9.49
CA TYR A 48 -3.79 -12.50 -8.63
C TYR A 48 -4.49 -13.17 -7.44
N PHE A 49 -4.46 -12.53 -6.26
CA PHE A 49 -5.02 -13.09 -5.03
C PHE A 49 -5.92 -12.13 -4.25
N ASP A 50 -7.03 -12.67 -3.74
CA ASP A 50 -7.98 -12.03 -2.83
C ASP A 50 -7.69 -12.52 -1.42
N SER A 51 -7.72 -11.63 -0.44
CA SER A 51 -7.49 -12.04 0.94
C SER A 51 -8.41 -11.40 1.96
N GLY A 52 -9.24 -10.42 1.57
CA GLY A 52 -9.99 -9.60 2.54
C GLY A 52 -10.87 -10.45 3.48
N GLY A 53 -11.68 -11.35 2.92
CA GLY A 53 -12.62 -12.15 3.71
C GLY A 53 -11.98 -13.25 4.56
N ASN A 54 -10.92 -13.90 4.06
CA ASN A 54 -10.23 -14.96 4.80
C ASN A 54 -9.31 -14.38 5.87
N LEU A 55 -8.52 -13.34 5.55
CA LEU A 55 -7.72 -12.63 6.55
C LEU A 55 -8.59 -12.04 7.65
N TYR A 56 -9.71 -11.41 7.31
CA TYR A 56 -10.63 -10.91 8.34
C TYR A 56 -11.07 -12.01 9.31
N ARG A 57 -11.43 -13.20 8.78
CA ARG A 57 -11.89 -14.31 9.62
C ARG A 57 -10.82 -14.80 10.59
N GLU A 58 -9.57 -14.88 10.14
CA GLU A 58 -8.45 -15.36 10.96
C GLU A 58 -7.94 -14.30 11.94
N LEU A 59 -7.97 -13.01 11.56
CA LEU A 59 -7.33 -11.95 12.33
C LEU A 59 -8.28 -11.22 13.29
N LYS A 60 -9.60 -11.31 13.12
CA LYS A 60 -10.59 -10.58 13.94
C LYS A 60 -10.56 -10.84 15.45
N ASP A 61 -10.05 -12.00 15.85
CA ASP A 61 -10.00 -12.40 17.25
C ASP A 61 -8.63 -12.06 17.88
N LEU A 62 -7.72 -11.46 17.11
CA LEU A 62 -6.46 -10.93 17.62
C LEU A 62 -6.72 -9.57 18.28
N GLU A 63 -6.30 -9.44 19.54
CA GLU A 63 -6.31 -8.16 20.28
C GLU A 63 -5.12 -7.27 19.87
N ALA A 64 -4.84 -7.15 18.56
CA ALA A 64 -3.74 -6.35 18.03
C ALA A 64 -4.03 -5.84 16.61
N SER A 65 -3.51 -4.65 16.29
CA SER A 65 -3.40 -4.21 14.90
C SER A 65 -2.36 -5.06 14.15
N VAL A 66 -2.72 -5.54 12.95
CA VAL A 66 -1.91 -6.50 12.18
C VAL A 66 -1.52 -5.96 10.80
N LEU A 67 -0.22 -5.93 10.50
CA LEU A 67 0.28 -5.71 9.13
C LEU A 67 0.69 -7.05 8.52
N VAL A 68 0.09 -7.42 7.39
CA VAL A 68 0.46 -8.60 6.61
C VAL A 68 1.35 -8.19 5.45
N LEU A 69 2.56 -8.73 5.38
CA LEU A 69 3.45 -8.60 4.23
C LEU A 69 3.39 -9.87 3.39
N THR A 70 3.14 -9.75 2.09
CA THR A 70 3.01 -10.91 1.20
C THR A 70 3.77 -10.73 -0.13
N PRO A 71 4.34 -11.80 -0.70
CA PRO A 71 4.90 -11.77 -2.05
C PRO A 71 3.83 -11.89 -3.14
N LYS A 72 2.58 -12.16 -2.77
CA LYS A 72 1.46 -12.39 -3.70
C LYS A 72 0.95 -11.07 -4.27
N ASP A 73 0.58 -11.06 -5.55
CA ASP A 73 -0.01 -9.88 -6.20
C ASP A 73 -1.46 -9.69 -5.73
N LEU A 74 -1.80 -8.46 -5.36
CA LEU A 74 -3.09 -8.14 -4.73
C LEU A 74 -4.00 -7.41 -5.70
N TYR A 75 -5.28 -7.69 -5.54
CA TYR A 75 -6.33 -6.96 -6.22
C TYR A 75 -7.42 -6.53 -5.24
N MET A 76 -8.10 -5.44 -5.58
CA MET A 76 -9.22 -4.94 -4.80
C MET A 76 -10.46 -4.89 -5.70
N ASN A 77 -11.39 -5.82 -5.49
CA ASN A 77 -12.62 -5.86 -6.28
C ASN A 77 -13.58 -4.74 -5.88
N THR A 78 -13.59 -3.65 -6.66
CA THR A 78 -14.48 -2.50 -6.43
C THR A 78 -15.70 -2.48 -7.36
N GLY A 79 -15.93 -3.52 -8.18
CA GLY A 79 -17.00 -3.51 -9.18
C GLY A 79 -17.52 -4.89 -9.60
N ASN A 80 -18.46 -4.89 -10.55
CA ASN A 80 -19.08 -6.12 -11.07
C ASN A 80 -18.21 -6.83 -12.13
N VAL A 81 -17.15 -6.18 -12.64
CA VAL A 81 -16.21 -6.73 -13.63
C VAL A 81 -14.79 -6.33 -13.25
N PHE A 82 -13.99 -7.33 -12.91
CA PHE A 82 -12.58 -7.19 -12.62
C PHE A 82 -11.79 -6.86 -13.89
N ASN A 83 -10.96 -5.81 -13.85
CA ASN A 83 -9.97 -5.48 -14.87
C ASN A 83 -8.55 -5.58 -14.27
N PRO A 84 -7.73 -6.57 -14.67
CA PRO A 84 -6.37 -6.75 -14.14
C PRO A 84 -5.42 -5.58 -14.41
N GLU A 85 -5.74 -4.72 -15.38
CA GLU A 85 -4.93 -3.54 -15.67
C GLU A 85 -5.21 -2.39 -14.68
N ASP A 86 -6.42 -2.36 -14.08
CA ASP A 86 -6.91 -1.24 -13.26
C ASP A 86 -7.16 -1.59 -11.79
N ASP A 87 -7.38 -2.86 -11.45
CA ASP A 87 -7.92 -3.29 -10.15
C ASP A 87 -6.89 -3.93 -9.19
N TRP A 88 -5.60 -3.69 -9.44
CA TRP A 88 -4.51 -4.11 -8.57
C TRP A 88 -4.13 -3.00 -7.57
N VAL A 89 -3.50 -3.38 -6.45
CA VAL A 89 -3.05 -2.42 -5.42
C VAL A 89 -1.69 -2.82 -4.85
N PHE A 90 -0.92 -1.85 -4.35
CA PHE A 90 0.28 -2.14 -3.57
C PHE A 90 -0.04 -2.65 -2.17
N GLY A 91 -1.12 -2.15 -1.60
CA GLY A 91 -1.63 -2.55 -0.31
C GLY A 91 -3.06 -2.08 -0.12
N TYR A 92 -3.65 -2.47 1.00
CA TYR A 92 -4.93 -1.94 1.43
C TYR A 92 -5.08 -2.06 2.95
N GLN A 93 -5.99 -1.27 3.50
CA GLN A 93 -6.42 -1.33 4.90
C GLN A 93 -7.87 -1.83 4.99
N LEU A 94 -8.14 -2.72 5.95
CA LEU A 94 -9.49 -3.16 6.29
C LEU A 94 -9.62 -3.29 7.82
N GLU A 95 -10.44 -2.42 8.40
CA GLU A 95 -10.64 -2.33 9.85
C GLU A 95 -9.30 -2.28 10.63
N PHE A 96 -8.96 -3.34 11.36
CA PHE A 96 -7.79 -3.42 12.25
C PHE A 96 -6.56 -4.07 11.58
N PHE A 97 -6.63 -4.47 10.31
CA PHE A 97 -5.49 -5.04 9.59
C PHE A 97 -5.17 -4.34 8.27
N TYR A 98 -3.92 -4.50 7.87
CA TYR A 98 -3.32 -3.89 6.68
C TYR A 98 -2.63 -5.01 5.89
N VAL A 99 -2.65 -4.93 4.57
CA VAL A 99 -1.98 -5.90 3.71
C VAL A 99 -1.11 -5.16 2.72
N VAL A 100 0.14 -5.58 2.55
CA VAL A 100 1.07 -5.01 1.59
C VAL A 100 1.66 -6.11 0.72
N SER A 101 1.53 -5.93 -0.59
CA SER A 101 2.17 -6.76 -1.60
C SER A 101 3.56 -6.26 -1.92
N THR A 102 4.53 -7.17 -1.96
CA THR A 102 5.84 -6.89 -2.54
C THR A 102 5.93 -7.25 -4.02
N ALA A 103 4.90 -7.87 -4.62
CA ALA A 103 4.97 -8.47 -5.95
C ALA A 103 5.38 -7.46 -7.03
N ARG A 104 4.76 -6.28 -7.02
CA ARG A 104 5.00 -5.21 -8.01
C ARG A 104 6.13 -4.25 -7.64
N LEU A 105 6.62 -4.32 -6.40
CA LEU A 105 7.70 -3.45 -5.90
C LEU A 105 9.08 -3.89 -6.38
N ARG A 106 9.17 -5.08 -6.97
CA ARG A 106 10.40 -5.80 -7.33
C ARG A 106 10.99 -5.41 -8.69
N ASP A 107 10.20 -4.82 -9.59
CA ASP A 107 10.60 -4.46 -10.96
C ASP A 107 10.26 -2.98 -11.28
N THR A 108 10.53 -2.52 -12.50
CA THR A 108 10.30 -1.12 -12.92
C THR A 108 9.02 -0.90 -13.72
N ASP A 109 8.38 -1.96 -14.21
CA ASP A 109 7.21 -1.88 -15.11
C ASP A 109 5.87 -2.16 -14.40
N SER A 110 5.89 -2.16 -13.06
CA SER A 110 4.72 -2.34 -12.19
C SER A 110 3.98 -3.65 -12.35
N LYS A 111 4.57 -4.62 -13.06
CA LYS A 111 4.05 -5.97 -13.14
C LYS A 111 4.53 -6.79 -11.94
N PRO A 112 3.74 -7.79 -11.50
CA PRO A 112 4.18 -8.68 -10.45
C PRO A 112 5.40 -9.48 -10.91
N SER A 113 6.39 -9.58 -10.03
CA SER A 113 7.61 -10.36 -10.26
C SER A 113 7.91 -11.22 -9.04
N THR A 114 8.45 -12.41 -9.26
CA THR A 114 9.01 -13.26 -8.20
C THR A 114 10.44 -12.87 -7.84
N GLU A 115 11.13 -12.12 -8.71
CA GLU A 115 12.55 -11.74 -8.58
C GLU A 115 12.71 -10.24 -8.38
N VAL A 116 13.58 -9.84 -7.45
CA VAL A 116 13.99 -8.44 -7.27
C VAL A 116 14.96 -8.06 -8.39
N ARG A 117 14.53 -7.13 -9.26
CA ARG A 117 15.27 -6.66 -10.44
C ARG A 117 15.72 -5.21 -10.36
N VAL A 118 15.34 -4.51 -9.29
CA VAL A 118 15.85 -3.18 -8.96
C VAL A 118 16.95 -3.25 -7.90
N SER A 119 17.58 -2.11 -7.60
CA SER A 119 18.57 -2.07 -6.51
C SER A 119 17.91 -2.45 -5.19
N LYS A 120 18.68 -3.13 -4.32
CA LYS A 120 18.20 -3.53 -2.98
C LYS A 120 17.68 -2.34 -2.18
N GLU A 121 18.38 -1.20 -2.26
CA GLU A 121 17.97 0.03 -1.58
C GLU A 121 16.63 0.56 -2.09
N LEU A 122 16.43 0.61 -3.42
CA LEU A 122 15.17 1.06 -3.99
C LEU A 122 14.02 0.14 -3.60
N TYR A 123 14.20 -1.18 -3.73
CA TYR A 123 13.21 -2.16 -3.33
C TYR A 123 12.80 -2.01 -1.86
N HIS A 124 13.76 -1.94 -0.94
CA HIS A 124 13.48 -1.75 0.48
C HIS A 124 12.77 -0.42 0.77
N ASN A 125 13.15 0.66 0.08
CA ASN A 125 12.49 1.95 0.22
C ASN A 125 11.03 1.89 -0.26
N ARG A 126 10.75 1.20 -1.37
CA ARG A 126 9.36 0.98 -1.83
C ARG A 126 8.55 0.21 -0.80
N VAL A 127 9.06 -0.92 -0.31
CA VAL A 127 8.36 -1.77 0.67
C VAL A 127 7.99 -1.00 1.93
N LYS A 128 8.97 -0.31 2.54
CA LYS A 128 8.70 0.45 3.77
C LYS A 128 7.75 1.62 3.53
N THR A 129 7.86 2.30 2.39
CA THR A 129 6.99 3.44 2.06
C THR A 129 5.54 2.99 1.91
N VAL A 130 5.27 1.91 1.17
CA VAL A 130 3.91 1.38 1.04
C VAL A 130 3.39 0.92 2.40
N ALA A 131 4.17 0.17 3.19
CA ALA A 131 3.73 -0.29 4.50
C ALA A 131 3.40 0.86 5.48
N LEU A 132 4.24 1.89 5.52
CA LEU A 132 3.97 3.06 6.34
C LEU A 132 2.76 3.86 5.83
N HIS A 133 2.53 3.90 4.51
CA HIS A 133 1.37 4.54 3.91
C HIS A 133 0.06 3.87 4.35
N GLU A 134 -0.02 2.53 4.23
CA GLU A 134 -1.21 1.78 4.62
C GLU A 134 -1.55 1.96 6.11
N ILE A 135 -0.53 1.92 6.97
CA ILE A 135 -0.69 2.18 8.42
C ILE A 135 -1.08 3.64 8.66
N GLY A 136 -0.55 4.54 7.85
CA GLY A 136 -0.85 5.95 7.85
C GLY A 136 -2.33 6.26 7.65
N HIS A 137 -3.07 5.45 6.88
CA HIS A 137 -4.53 5.60 6.75
C HIS A 137 -5.27 5.50 8.08
N ASN A 138 -4.75 4.71 9.01
CA ASN A 138 -5.32 4.63 10.35
C ASN A 138 -4.76 5.72 11.27
N VAL A 139 -3.45 5.93 11.31
CA VAL A 139 -2.89 6.81 12.36
C VAL A 139 -2.89 8.29 12.01
N VAL A 140 -2.92 8.68 10.74
CA VAL A 140 -2.82 10.09 10.33
C VAL A 140 -4.22 10.70 10.19
N LYS A 141 -4.68 11.43 11.21
CA LYS A 141 -6.02 12.05 11.22
C LYS A 141 -6.02 13.52 10.75
N ALA A 142 -5.27 13.84 9.71
CA ALA A 142 -5.08 15.23 9.28
C ALA A 142 -6.33 15.79 8.57
N HIS A 143 -6.77 17.01 8.93
CA HIS A 143 -7.95 17.65 8.32
C HIS A 143 -7.83 18.00 6.83
N HIS A 144 -6.62 17.97 6.28
CA HIS A 144 -6.35 18.31 4.88
C HIS A 144 -6.28 17.08 3.98
N LEU A 145 -6.48 15.87 4.51
CA LEU A 145 -6.66 14.70 3.68
C LEU A 145 -7.92 14.88 2.81
N ARG A 146 -7.83 14.44 1.55
CA ARG A 146 -8.87 14.56 0.53
C ARG A 146 -9.09 13.20 -0.11
N ASP A 147 -10.33 12.94 -0.52
CA ASP A 147 -10.62 11.76 -1.32
C ASP A 147 -9.78 11.75 -2.59
N ALA A 148 -9.26 10.57 -2.89
CA ALA A 148 -8.40 10.29 -4.02
C ALA A 148 -8.98 9.17 -4.88
N PHE A 149 -8.76 9.28 -6.19
CA PHE A 149 -9.23 8.32 -7.17
C PHE A 149 -8.14 8.05 -8.20
N TRP A 150 -7.92 6.77 -8.51
CA TRP A 150 -7.25 6.41 -9.76
C TRP A 150 -8.27 6.52 -10.89
N VAL A 151 -7.89 7.22 -11.96
CA VAL A 151 -8.75 7.40 -13.13
C VAL A 151 -8.06 6.83 -14.37
N ASN A 152 -8.65 5.79 -14.94
CA ASN A 152 -8.25 5.31 -16.26
C ASN A 152 -8.76 6.30 -17.32
N ALA A 153 -7.83 6.93 -18.03
CA ALA A 153 -8.15 7.99 -18.99
C ALA A 153 -8.81 7.45 -20.28
N GLN A 154 -8.64 6.17 -20.58
CA GLN A 154 -9.13 5.54 -21.81
C GLN A 154 -10.61 5.15 -21.72
N ASN A 155 -11.03 4.66 -20.55
CA ASN A 155 -12.39 4.15 -20.35
C ASN A 155 -13.20 4.96 -19.31
N GLY A 156 -12.57 5.92 -18.61
CA GLY A 156 -13.21 6.78 -17.62
C GLY A 156 -13.53 6.10 -16.28
N ARG A 157 -13.09 4.85 -16.08
CA ARG A 157 -13.25 4.13 -14.81
C ARG A 157 -12.52 4.87 -13.71
N LYS A 158 -13.18 4.99 -12.56
CA LYS A 158 -12.63 5.58 -11.33
C LYS A 158 -12.59 4.54 -10.23
N LEU A 159 -11.41 4.32 -9.67
CA LEU A 159 -11.20 3.50 -8.48
C LEU A 159 -11.04 4.44 -7.28
N ASN A 160 -11.85 4.25 -6.23
CA ASN A 160 -11.70 5.01 -4.99
C ASN A 160 -10.51 4.47 -4.18
N LEU A 161 -9.59 5.36 -3.81
CA LEU A 161 -8.38 5.03 -3.05
C LEU A 161 -8.51 5.47 -1.58
N GLY A 162 -9.52 6.27 -1.23
CA GLY A 162 -9.70 6.79 0.12
C GLY A 162 -9.03 8.15 0.33
N ALA A 163 -8.83 8.53 1.60
CA ALA A 163 -8.39 9.87 1.97
C ALA A 163 -6.85 9.99 2.02
N HIS A 164 -6.33 10.97 1.28
CA HIS A 164 -4.90 11.15 1.04
C HIS A 164 -4.45 12.61 1.17
N CYS A 165 -3.16 12.80 1.42
CA CYS A 165 -2.54 14.12 1.48
C CYS A 165 -2.38 14.71 0.08
N THR A 166 -2.63 16.01 -0.10
CA THR A 166 -2.42 16.70 -1.38
C THR A 166 -0.99 17.19 -1.59
N ASP A 167 -0.14 17.10 -0.57
CA ASP A 167 1.28 17.45 -0.62
C ASP A 167 2.05 16.26 -1.18
N TYR A 168 2.55 16.41 -2.42
CA TYR A 168 3.19 15.32 -3.15
C TYR A 168 4.53 14.86 -2.55
N SER A 169 5.06 15.56 -1.54
CA SER A 169 6.26 15.17 -0.78
C SER A 169 5.93 14.43 0.52
N CYS A 170 4.64 14.31 0.87
CA CYS A 170 4.18 13.58 2.04
C CYS A 170 4.03 12.09 1.72
N LEU A 171 4.37 11.23 2.68
CA LEU A 171 4.14 9.78 2.64
C LEU A 171 2.67 9.43 2.38
N MET A 172 1.74 10.23 2.90
CA MET A 172 0.30 10.06 2.69
C MET A 172 -0.18 10.56 1.31
N TYR A 173 0.72 10.98 0.43
CA TYR A 173 0.39 11.23 -0.98
C TYR A 173 0.20 9.90 -1.69
N GLU A 174 -0.84 9.81 -2.50
CA GLU A 174 -1.16 8.55 -3.16
C GLU A 174 -0.21 8.24 -4.33
N SER A 175 0.20 6.97 -4.43
CA SER A 175 1.00 6.45 -5.55
C SER A 175 0.20 5.39 -6.28
N VAL A 176 -0.24 5.71 -7.49
CA VAL A 176 -1.09 4.82 -8.30
C VAL A 176 -0.28 3.83 -9.15
N ASP A 177 1.05 4.01 -9.19
CA ASP A 177 1.95 3.21 -10.02
C ASP A 177 3.42 3.26 -9.51
N ILE A 178 4.30 2.36 -9.97
CA ILE A 178 5.74 2.43 -9.64
C ILE A 178 6.34 3.69 -10.25
N ILE A 179 6.04 3.89 -11.54
CA ILE A 179 6.36 5.09 -12.31
C ILE A 179 5.03 5.70 -12.72
N ALA A 180 4.84 7.00 -12.46
CA ALA A 180 3.62 7.70 -12.86
C ALA A 180 3.25 7.39 -14.33
N PRO A 181 2.00 6.99 -14.59
CA PRO A 181 1.59 6.56 -15.93
C PRO A 181 1.57 7.73 -16.90
N ASP A 182 1.65 7.43 -18.20
CA ASP A 182 1.42 8.43 -19.25
C ASP A 182 0.01 9.05 -19.07
N PRO A 183 -0.16 10.38 -19.21
CA PRO A 183 -1.46 11.04 -19.08
C PRO A 183 -2.60 10.45 -19.94
N SER A 184 -2.26 9.78 -21.05
CA SER A 184 -3.22 9.09 -21.92
C SER A 184 -3.71 7.75 -21.36
N LEU A 185 -3.01 7.17 -20.39
CA LEU A 185 -3.37 5.91 -19.72
C LEU A 185 -4.19 6.18 -18.47
N GLY A 186 -3.77 7.13 -17.65
CA GLY A 186 -4.52 7.52 -16.47
C GLY A 186 -3.85 8.57 -15.59
N TYR A 187 -4.50 8.90 -14.49
CA TYR A 187 -4.07 9.93 -13.55
C TYR A 187 -4.68 9.74 -12.18
N LEU A 188 -4.03 10.36 -11.18
CA LEU A 188 -4.61 10.53 -9.85
C LEU A 188 -5.53 11.76 -9.86
N GLU A 189 -6.75 11.61 -9.35
CA GLU A 189 -7.64 12.72 -9.02
C GLU A 189 -7.70 12.85 -7.50
N ILE A 190 -7.26 13.97 -6.93
CA ILE A 190 -7.23 14.18 -5.47
C ILE A 190 -7.74 15.57 -5.11
N GLY A 191 -8.75 15.63 -4.24
CA GLY A 191 -9.39 16.91 -3.88
C GLY A 191 -9.97 17.67 -5.07
N GLY A 192 -10.33 16.96 -6.16
CA GLY A 192 -10.82 17.54 -7.41
C GLY A 192 -9.74 17.99 -8.41
N GLU A 193 -8.45 17.83 -8.08
CA GLU A 193 -7.34 18.15 -8.97
C GLU A 193 -6.80 16.90 -9.69
N LYS A 194 -6.48 17.03 -10.98
CA LYS A 194 -5.80 15.98 -11.75
C LYS A 194 -4.29 16.06 -11.58
N ARG A 195 -3.65 14.92 -11.34
CA ARG A 195 -2.21 14.77 -11.04
C ARG A 195 -1.59 13.66 -11.89
N TYR A 196 -0.41 13.94 -12.45
CA TYR A 196 0.35 13.02 -13.31
C TYR A 196 1.73 12.69 -12.72
N ASP A 197 1.90 12.90 -11.42
CA ASP A 197 3.15 12.74 -10.66
C ASP A 197 3.03 11.67 -9.57
N ALA A 198 1.95 10.88 -9.61
CA ALA A 198 1.57 9.86 -8.62
C ALA A 198 2.28 8.51 -8.84
N GLY A 199 3.59 8.55 -9.09
CA GLY A 199 4.43 7.36 -9.12
C GLY A 199 5.24 7.22 -7.83
N LEU A 200 5.37 5.99 -7.34
CA LEU A 200 6.06 5.65 -6.11
C LEU A 200 7.53 6.07 -6.14
N ASP A 201 8.24 5.83 -7.24
CA ASP A 201 9.65 6.22 -7.36
C ASP A 201 9.81 7.74 -7.38
N GLN A 202 8.90 8.46 -8.04
CA GLN A 202 8.91 9.92 -8.04
C GLN A 202 8.59 10.48 -6.65
N LEU A 203 7.68 9.83 -5.90
CA LEU A 203 7.41 10.17 -4.50
C LEU A 203 8.67 9.98 -3.64
N LEU A 204 9.37 8.84 -3.76
CA LEU A 204 10.60 8.56 -3.01
C LEU A 204 11.68 9.62 -3.23
N GLN A 205 11.80 10.17 -4.44
CA GLN A 205 12.81 11.20 -4.77
C GLN A 205 12.57 12.56 -4.09
N ARG A 206 11.31 12.86 -3.75
CA ARG A 206 10.89 14.17 -3.23
C ARG A 206 10.33 14.10 -1.81
N MET A 207 10.28 12.91 -1.22
CA MET A 207 9.69 12.67 0.08
C MET A 207 10.42 13.47 1.17
N TYR A 208 9.68 14.00 2.13
CA TYR A 208 10.28 14.66 3.28
C TYR A 208 11.23 13.73 4.04
N PRO A 209 12.31 14.24 4.67
CA PRO A 209 13.21 13.42 5.47
C PRO A 209 12.52 12.67 6.61
N ASN A 210 11.49 13.29 7.20
CA ASN A 210 10.64 12.70 8.24
C ASN A 210 9.39 12.01 7.66
N MET A 211 9.36 11.81 6.34
CA MET A 211 8.33 11.18 5.52
C MET A 211 6.97 11.91 5.47
N LEU A 212 6.54 12.55 6.55
CA LEU A 212 5.24 13.24 6.64
C LEU A 212 5.38 14.76 6.52
N CYS A 213 4.42 15.40 5.84
CA CYS A 213 4.27 16.84 5.92
C CYS A 213 3.93 17.28 7.36
N LYS A 214 4.22 18.54 7.70
CA LYS A 214 4.05 19.05 9.08
C LYS A 214 2.64 18.86 9.65
N PRO A 215 1.54 19.09 8.90
CA PRO A 215 0.20 18.80 9.40
C PRO A 215 -0.06 17.31 9.64
N CYS A 216 0.35 16.42 8.73
CA CYS A 216 0.19 14.97 8.92
C CYS A 216 0.98 14.45 10.12
N LEU A 217 2.22 14.91 10.29
CA LEU A 217 3.04 14.52 11.44
C LEU A 217 2.39 14.90 12.78
N LYS A 218 1.74 16.07 12.84
CA LYS A 218 1.07 16.55 14.06
C LYS A 218 -0.26 15.87 14.35
N SER A 219 -0.84 15.18 13.37
CA SER A 219 -2.12 14.50 13.50
C SER A 219 -1.97 12.98 13.64
N VAL A 220 -0.75 12.50 13.91
CA VAL A 220 -0.53 11.09 14.23
C VAL A 220 -1.23 10.79 15.57
N ASP A 221 -2.17 9.85 15.53
CA ASP A 221 -2.91 9.31 16.67
C ASP A 221 -2.77 7.79 16.67
N LEU A 222 -2.25 7.24 17.77
CA LEU A 222 -1.95 5.81 17.92
C LEU A 222 -2.98 5.09 18.79
N SER A 223 -4.07 5.75 19.17
CA SER A 223 -5.08 5.19 20.07
C SER A 223 -5.76 3.92 19.53
N GLU A 224 -5.76 3.73 18.20
CA GLU A 224 -6.41 2.60 17.51
C GLU A 224 -5.44 1.46 17.12
N ILE A 225 -4.14 1.55 17.48
CA ILE A 225 -3.11 0.56 17.08
C ILE A 225 -2.51 -0.22 18.27
N ASN A 226 -2.79 0.20 19.51
CA ASN A 226 -2.25 -0.44 20.73
C ASN A 226 -3.04 -1.68 21.15
#